data_AF-A0A7X7G812-F1
#
_entry.id   AF-A0A7X7G812-F1
#
_cell.length_a   1.000
_cell.length_b   1.000
_cell.length_c   1.000
_cell.angle_alpha   90.00
_cell.angle_beta   90.00
_cell.angle_gamma   90.00
#
_symmetry.space_group_name_H-M   'P 1'
#
loop_
_entity.id
_entity.type
_entity.pdbx_description
1 polymer ?
#
loop_
_entity_poly.entity_id
_entity_poly.type
_entity_poly.pdbx_seq_one_letter_code
_entity_poly.pdbx_strand_id
1 'polypeptide(L)'
;VMDVKTASRDLPQRTKMSANERRKQQKQMIEEFDKRETELTENLTDALSNILLGEKIPLDVVNGETGEIIIPANRKITKTLLRKLAAAYDVIAIDPSPIQQKISNIIGEYSSKFAQLKDDRENMSLRLESGEETETGIIKQVKVYIASKKKLSVGDKMSGRHGNKGVVARILPEEDMPFMPDGTPVDIVLNPLGVPSRMNVGQVLETHLGLACKVLGLHAATPVFDGCPEDEIWKLMKKAGLPDDGKTVLYDGRTGDPFDQRIVVGVMYMLKLHHLVSDKIHARAVGPYSLVTQQPLGGKAQYGGQRFGEMEVWAMEAYGCAYALQELLTVKSDDVAGRTRIYESIVKGTNSLEAGVPESFNVLMKEIQSLALDIRVQQRDDD
;
A
#
# COMPACT_ATOMS: atom_id res chain seq x y z
N VAL A 1 0.91 16.06 9.52
CA VAL A 1 2.17 15.36 9.83
C VAL A 1 1.87 14.35 10.92
N MET A 2 2.16 13.08 10.68
CA MET A 2 1.88 11.98 11.61
C MET A 2 3.03 11.79 12.60
N ASP A 3 4.25 11.78 12.09
CA ASP A 3 5.45 11.51 12.88
C ASP A 3 6.68 12.15 12.22
N VAL A 4 7.72 12.43 13.00
CA VAL A 4 9.00 12.96 12.54
C VAL A 4 10.11 12.18 13.21
N LYS A 5 10.91 11.46 12.43
CA LYS A 5 12.09 10.73 12.91
C LYS A 5 13.36 11.43 12.47
N THR A 6 14.29 11.63 13.39
CA THR A 6 15.58 12.27 13.11
C THR A 6 16.72 11.29 13.39
N ALA A 7 17.54 11.02 12.38
CA ALA A 7 18.80 10.29 12.52
C ALA A 7 19.96 11.27 12.34
N SER A 8 21.01 11.15 13.14
CA SER A 8 22.20 12.00 13.04
C SER A 8 23.44 11.15 13.28
N ARG A 9 24.45 11.31 12.43
CA ARG A 9 25.76 10.73 12.64
C ARG A 9 26.53 11.60 13.62
N ASP A 10 27.00 11.03 14.72
CA ASP A 10 27.70 11.76 15.77
C ASP A 10 29.03 12.34 15.24
N LEU A 11 29.07 13.67 15.12
CA LEU A 11 30.25 14.52 15.25
C LEU A 11 30.00 15.43 16.47
N PRO A 12 31.03 15.91 17.19
CA PRO A 12 30.96 16.34 18.59
C PRO A 12 30.08 17.57 18.91
N GLN A 13 29.34 18.13 17.95
CA GLN A 13 28.41 19.22 18.17
C GLN A 13 26.94 18.75 18.17
N ARG A 14 26.45 18.66 19.40
CA ARG A 14 25.09 18.31 19.85
C ARG A 14 23.95 18.87 18.99
N THR A 15 23.20 17.98 18.35
CA THR A 15 21.73 17.93 18.54
C THR A 15 21.29 16.48 18.73
N LYS A 16 21.56 15.95 19.93
CA LYS A 16 20.95 14.70 20.40
C LYS A 16 19.44 14.87 20.39
N MET A 17 18.68 13.81 20.09
CA MET A 17 17.23 13.76 20.36
C MET A 17 16.95 14.35 21.74
N SER A 18 15.82 15.06 21.89
CA SER A 18 15.43 15.64 23.18
C SER A 18 15.60 14.60 24.28
N ALA A 19 16.27 14.95 25.37
CA ALA A 19 16.49 14.01 26.48
C ALA A 19 15.18 13.40 26.98
N ASN A 20 14.05 14.11 26.81
CA ASN A 20 12.71 13.63 27.12
C ASN A 20 12.20 12.56 26.13
N GLU A 21 12.48 12.67 24.83
CA GLU A 21 12.08 11.66 23.84
C GLU A 21 12.89 10.38 23.98
N ARG A 22 14.20 10.48 24.22
CA ARG A 22 15.07 9.33 24.55
C ARG A 22 14.58 8.60 25.79
N ARG A 23 14.28 9.35 26.87
CA ARG A 23 13.72 8.77 28.10
C ARG A 23 12.36 8.12 27.87
N LYS A 24 11.50 8.70 27.02
CA LYS A 24 10.19 8.15 26.69
C LYS A 24 10.31 6.84 25.91
N GLN A 25 11.16 6.78 24.88
CA GLN A 25 11.43 5.57 24.10
C GLN A 25 12.07 4.47 24.97
N GLN A 26 13.06 4.83 25.79
CA GLN A 26 13.70 3.90 26.72
C GLN A 26 12.70 3.34 27.73
N LYS A 27 11.80 4.18 28.28
CA LYS A 27 10.76 3.72 29.21
C LYS A 27 9.74 2.80 28.53
N GLN A 28 9.27 3.14 27.33
CA GLN A 28 8.35 2.29 26.56
C GLN A 28 8.98 0.94 26.23
N MET A 29 10.26 0.94 25.86
CA MET A 29 11.04 -0.27 25.63
C MET A 29 11.13 -1.15 26.87
N ILE A 30 11.57 -0.60 28.00
CA ILE A 30 11.65 -1.36 29.26
C ILE A 30 10.29 -1.97 29.59
N GLU A 31 9.21 -1.19 29.49
CA GLU A 31 7.86 -1.68 29.78
C GLU A 31 7.40 -2.80 28.83
N GLU A 32 7.78 -2.75 27.54
CA GLU A 32 7.46 -3.80 26.56
C GLU A 32 8.26 -5.09 26.84
N PHE A 33 9.53 -4.96 27.20
CA PHE A 33 10.39 -6.10 27.54
C PHE A 33 9.98 -6.74 28.86
N ASP A 34 9.64 -5.96 29.88
CA ASP A 34 9.11 -6.46 31.16
C ASP A 34 7.78 -7.22 30.96
N LYS A 35 6.91 -6.73 30.05
CA LYS A 35 5.67 -7.45 29.67
C LYS A 35 5.98 -8.79 28.99
N ARG A 36 6.93 -8.83 28.05
CA ARG A 36 7.30 -10.10 27.41
C ARG A 36 7.96 -11.08 28.38
N GLU A 37 8.78 -10.58 29.31
CA GLU A 37 9.42 -11.41 30.33
C GLU A 37 8.39 -11.99 31.31
N THR A 38 7.39 -11.19 31.71
CA THR A 38 6.27 -11.68 32.53
C THR A 38 5.40 -12.70 31.77
N GLU A 39 5.10 -12.49 30.49
CA GLU A 39 4.39 -13.48 29.67
C GLU A 39 5.19 -14.78 29.53
N LEU A 40 6.51 -14.70 29.33
CA LEU A 40 7.37 -15.88 29.20
C LEU A 40 7.47 -16.67 30.51
N THR A 41 7.55 -15.97 31.65
CA THR A 41 7.55 -16.61 32.98
C THR A 41 6.20 -17.23 33.32
N GLU A 42 5.07 -16.64 32.90
CA GLU A 42 3.75 -17.27 33.02
C GLU A 42 3.63 -18.52 32.13
N ASN A 43 4.09 -18.46 30.89
CA ASN A 43 4.12 -19.63 30.00
C ASN A 43 4.99 -20.76 30.56
N LEU A 44 6.14 -20.44 31.15
CA LEU A 44 6.97 -21.42 31.86
C LEU A 44 6.23 -22.00 33.07
N THR A 45 5.55 -21.16 33.84
CA THR A 45 4.75 -21.58 35.01
C THR A 45 3.63 -22.55 34.60
N ASP A 46 2.96 -22.30 33.47
CA ASP A 46 1.90 -23.16 32.96
C ASP A 46 2.45 -24.48 32.39
N ALA A 47 3.58 -24.45 31.68
CA ALA A 47 4.27 -25.66 31.21
C ALA A 47 4.71 -26.55 32.39
N LEU A 48 5.25 -25.95 33.45
CA LEU A 48 5.59 -26.65 34.70
C LEU A 48 4.33 -27.15 35.43
N SER A 49 3.24 -26.38 35.42
CA SER A 49 1.98 -26.77 36.06
C SER A 49 1.34 -27.98 35.39
N ASN A 50 1.39 -28.10 34.08
CA ASN A 50 0.83 -29.26 33.36
C ASN A 50 1.47 -30.59 33.78
N ILE A 51 2.69 -30.57 34.30
CA ILE A 51 3.45 -31.77 34.64
C ILE A 51 3.54 -31.98 36.15
N LEU A 52 3.71 -30.91 36.93
CA LEU A 52 4.09 -30.98 38.35
C LEU A 52 2.95 -30.61 39.32
N LEU A 53 1.81 -30.12 38.82
CA LEU A 53 0.72 -29.68 39.68
C LEU A 53 0.11 -30.87 40.43
N GLY A 54 0.15 -30.81 41.77
CA GLY A 54 -0.41 -31.86 42.63
C GLY A 54 0.54 -33.02 42.94
N GLU A 55 1.69 -33.12 42.28
CA GLU A 55 2.73 -34.08 42.64
C GLU A 55 3.43 -33.68 43.96
N LYS A 56 4.02 -34.66 44.64
CA LYS A 56 4.85 -34.48 45.83
C LYS A 56 6.28 -34.88 45.49
N ILE A 57 7.21 -33.94 45.63
CA ILE A 57 8.64 -34.22 45.45
C ILE A 57 9.21 -34.62 46.82
N PRO A 58 9.92 -35.75 46.95
CA PRO A 58 10.50 -36.19 48.22
C PRO A 58 11.71 -35.35 48.68
N LEU A 59 12.19 -34.45 47.82
CA LEU A 59 13.41 -33.65 47.95
C LEU A 59 13.05 -32.17 47.98
N ASP A 60 13.86 -31.38 48.68
CA ASP A 60 13.75 -29.93 48.68
C ASP A 60 14.27 -29.36 47.36
N VAL A 61 13.51 -28.44 46.76
CA VAL A 61 13.99 -27.63 45.65
C VAL A 61 14.49 -26.31 46.22
N VAL A 62 15.79 -26.08 46.09
CA VAL A 62 16.46 -24.89 46.64
C VAL A 62 16.90 -23.95 45.52
N ASN A 63 16.88 -22.66 45.83
CA ASN A 63 17.60 -21.67 45.04
C ASN A 63 19.10 -21.80 45.35
N GLY A 64 19.91 -22.05 44.34
CA GLY A 64 21.35 -22.29 44.45
C GLY A 64 22.17 -21.07 44.92
N GLU A 65 21.64 -19.85 44.81
CA GLU A 65 22.32 -18.63 45.28
C GLU A 65 21.89 -18.21 46.68
N THR A 66 20.59 -18.27 46.97
CA THR A 66 20.04 -17.76 48.25
C THR A 66 19.89 -18.84 49.32
N GLY A 67 19.97 -20.12 48.93
CA GLY A 67 19.68 -21.26 49.82
C GLY A 67 18.22 -21.32 50.27
N GLU A 68 17.34 -20.48 49.72
CA GLU A 68 15.91 -20.47 50.07
C GLU A 68 15.24 -21.73 49.50
N ILE A 69 14.49 -22.43 50.34
CA ILE A 69 13.69 -23.59 49.94
C ILE A 69 12.46 -23.08 49.18
N ILE A 70 12.47 -23.24 47.85
CA ILE A 70 11.37 -22.86 46.97
C ILE A 70 10.22 -23.86 47.10
N ILE A 71 10.52 -25.16 47.08
CA ILE A 71 9.54 -26.24 47.25
C ILE A 71 10.02 -27.16 48.38
N PRO A 72 9.32 -27.17 49.53
CA PRO A 72 9.63 -28.09 50.62
C PRO A 72 9.32 -29.54 50.25
N ALA A 73 10.14 -30.46 50.73
CA ALA A 73 9.99 -31.89 50.58
C ALA A 73 8.61 -32.36 51.06
N ASN A 74 8.00 -33.26 50.31
CA ASN A 74 6.69 -33.88 50.54
C ASN A 74 5.48 -32.92 50.61
N ARG A 75 5.66 -31.64 50.28
CA ARG A 75 4.56 -30.68 50.14
C ARG A 75 3.91 -30.82 48.76
N LYS A 76 2.58 -30.67 48.70
CA LYS A 76 1.87 -30.59 47.42
C LYS A 76 2.28 -29.31 46.68
N ILE A 77 2.67 -29.45 45.42
CA ILE A 77 3.06 -28.33 44.57
C ILE A 77 1.83 -27.50 44.22
N THR A 78 1.87 -26.21 44.56
CA THR A 78 0.86 -25.21 44.19
C THR A 78 1.39 -24.31 43.09
N LYS A 79 0.48 -23.72 42.29
CA LYS A 79 0.84 -22.76 41.23
C LYS A 79 1.67 -21.57 41.73
N THR A 80 1.49 -21.17 43.00
CA THR A 80 2.29 -20.12 43.65
C THR A 80 3.76 -20.50 43.85
N LEU A 81 4.05 -21.77 44.16
CA LEU A 81 5.42 -22.27 44.31
C LEU A 81 6.09 -22.44 42.94
N LEU A 82 5.33 -22.87 41.92
CA LEU A 82 5.81 -22.96 40.54
C LEU A 82 6.14 -21.59 39.96
N ARG A 83 5.38 -20.54 40.32
CA ARG A 83 5.68 -19.17 39.90
C ARG A 83 6.99 -18.65 40.51
N LYS A 84 7.27 -18.99 41.77
CA LYS A 84 8.57 -18.71 42.41
C LYS A 84 9.71 -19.49 41.73
N LEU A 85 9.46 -20.74 41.35
CA LEU A 85 10.44 -21.58 40.64
C LEU A 85 10.73 -21.04 39.23
N ALA A 86 9.70 -20.64 38.49
CA ALA A 86 9.85 -20.03 37.16
C ALA A 86 10.59 -18.68 37.19
N ALA A 87 10.47 -17.92 38.29
CA ALA A 87 11.19 -16.66 38.48
C ALA A 87 12.70 -16.85 38.75
N ALA A 88 13.11 -18.01 39.25
CA ALA A 88 14.49 -18.35 39.56
C ALA A 88 15.06 -19.42 38.62
N TYR A 89 14.56 -19.50 37.38
CA TYR A 89 14.79 -20.60 36.42
C TYR A 89 16.28 -20.90 36.13
N ASP A 90 17.16 -19.92 36.34
CA ASP A 90 18.59 -19.94 36.07
C ASP A 90 19.44 -20.49 37.23
N VAL A 91 18.93 -20.49 38.46
CA VAL A 91 19.70 -20.80 39.68
C VAL A 91 19.10 -21.98 40.47
N ILE A 92 18.43 -22.92 39.82
CA ILE A 92 17.78 -24.03 40.54
C ILE A 92 18.79 -25.16 40.83
N ALA A 93 18.91 -25.54 42.11
CA ALA A 93 19.65 -26.71 42.53
C ALA A 93 18.68 -27.76 43.10
N ILE A 94 18.72 -28.97 42.51
CA ILE A 94 17.92 -30.13 42.92
C ILE A 94 18.85 -31.35 42.94
N ASP A 95 18.69 -32.22 43.93
CA ASP A 95 19.41 -33.49 44.00
C ASP A 95 18.99 -34.46 42.87
N PRO A 96 19.90 -35.36 42.42
CA PRO A 96 19.67 -36.24 41.27
C PRO A 96 18.38 -37.05 41.37
N SER A 97 17.40 -36.76 40.51
CA SER A 97 16.12 -37.49 40.47
C SER A 97 15.49 -37.55 39.07
N PRO A 98 14.59 -38.51 38.78
CA PRO A 98 13.87 -38.56 37.51
C PRO A 98 13.00 -37.32 37.24
N ILE A 99 12.52 -36.67 38.31
CA ILE A 99 11.71 -35.44 38.25
C ILE A 99 12.61 -34.24 37.87
N GLN A 100 13.85 -34.20 38.38
CA GLN A 100 14.83 -33.19 37.99
C GLN A 100 15.08 -33.19 36.48
N GLN A 101 15.27 -34.36 35.86
CA GLN A 101 15.49 -34.44 34.41
C GLN A 101 14.33 -33.84 33.59
N LYS A 102 13.08 -34.05 34.04
CA LYS A 102 11.90 -33.43 33.41
C LYS A 102 11.88 -31.91 33.59
N ILE A 103 12.18 -31.43 34.80
CA ILE A 103 12.26 -29.99 35.11
C ILE A 103 13.36 -29.32 34.27
N SER A 104 14.56 -29.91 34.25
CA SER A 104 15.71 -29.41 33.48
C SER A 104 15.44 -29.36 31.97
N ASN A 105 14.69 -30.31 31.41
CA ASN A 105 14.34 -30.29 29.98
C ASN A 105 13.41 -29.11 29.63
N ILE A 106 12.38 -28.87 30.44
CA ILE A 106 11.42 -27.77 30.24
C ILE A 106 12.13 -26.42 30.43
N ILE A 107 12.93 -26.31 31.49
CA ILE A 107 13.72 -25.11 31.74
C ILE A 107 14.74 -24.88 30.61
N GLY A 108 15.35 -25.93 30.07
CA GLY A 108 16.28 -25.82 28.94
C GLY A 108 15.64 -25.23 27.68
N GLU A 109 14.41 -25.64 27.35
CA GLU A 109 13.66 -25.08 26.21
C GLU A 109 13.39 -23.59 26.41
N TYR A 110 12.91 -23.20 27.60
CA TYR A 110 12.57 -21.81 27.90
C TYR A 110 13.80 -20.93 28.15
N SER A 111 14.90 -21.48 28.66
CA SER A 111 16.17 -20.78 28.87
C SER A 111 16.70 -20.21 27.55
N SER A 112 16.57 -20.96 26.45
CA SER A 112 16.94 -20.46 25.11
C SER A 112 16.09 -19.24 24.69
N LYS A 113 14.79 -19.24 25.02
CA LYS A 113 13.86 -18.14 24.75
C LYS A 113 14.14 -16.92 25.63
N PHE A 114 14.47 -17.12 26.92
CA PHE A 114 14.90 -16.05 27.82
C PHE A 114 16.24 -15.43 27.40
N ALA A 115 17.19 -16.24 26.93
CA ALA A 115 18.47 -15.75 26.40
C ALA A 115 18.26 -14.89 25.14
N GLN A 116 17.44 -15.35 24.19
CA GLN A 116 17.07 -14.55 23.01
C GLN A 116 16.42 -13.23 23.40
N LEU A 117 15.51 -13.23 24.38
CA LEU A 117 14.86 -12.00 24.86
C LEU A 117 15.87 -11.02 25.49
N LYS A 118 16.86 -11.52 26.24
CA LYS A 118 17.94 -10.72 26.83
C LYS A 118 18.86 -10.15 25.74
N ASP A 119 19.25 -10.96 24.76
CA ASP A 119 20.07 -10.53 23.61
C ASP A 119 19.35 -9.48 22.78
N ASP A 120 18.05 -9.66 22.50
CA ASP A 120 17.22 -8.69 21.79
C ASP A 120 17.12 -7.36 22.54
N ARG A 121 17.01 -7.41 23.88
CA ARG A 121 17.00 -6.22 24.75
C ARG A 121 18.32 -5.46 24.65
N GLU A 122 19.43 -6.17 24.74
CA GLU A 122 20.77 -5.58 24.66
C GLU A 122 21.04 -5.00 23.26
N ASN A 123 20.71 -5.73 22.19
CA ASN A 123 20.84 -5.28 20.81
C ASN A 123 19.99 -4.04 20.51
N MET A 124 18.74 -3.98 21.01
CA MET A 124 17.89 -2.80 20.86
C MET A 124 18.40 -1.61 21.68
N SER A 125 18.92 -1.84 22.89
CA SER A 125 19.56 -0.80 23.69
C SER A 125 20.77 -0.22 22.98
N LEU A 126 21.64 -1.09 22.44
CA LEU A 126 22.81 -0.70 21.66
C LEU A 126 22.42 0.09 20.40
N ARG A 127 21.37 -0.32 19.68
CA ARG A 127 20.85 0.44 18.51
C ARG A 127 20.32 1.82 18.88
N LEU A 128 19.69 1.95 20.04
CA LEU A 128 19.22 3.24 20.57
C LEU A 128 20.39 4.16 20.97
N GLU A 129 21.48 3.57 21.47
CA GLU A 129 22.69 4.30 21.84
C GLU A 129 23.53 4.69 20.62
N SER A 130 23.70 3.79 19.65
CA SER A 130 24.48 4.01 18.43
C SER A 130 23.77 4.87 17.39
N GLY A 131 22.43 4.97 17.45
CA GLY A 131 21.62 5.68 16.46
C GLY A 131 21.49 4.92 15.13
N GLU A 132 20.56 5.37 14.27
CA GLU A 132 20.48 4.85 12.90
C GLU A 132 21.69 5.33 12.08
N GLU A 133 22.46 4.41 11.52
CA GLU A 133 23.55 4.75 10.59
C GLU A 133 22.98 5.45 9.35
N THR A 134 23.46 6.66 9.07
CA THR A 134 23.17 7.39 7.85
C THR A 134 24.22 7.10 6.78
N GLU A 135 23.82 7.22 5.50
CA GLU A 135 24.74 7.11 4.36
C GLU A 135 25.96 8.03 4.51
N THR A 136 27.10 7.59 3.98
CA THR A 136 28.36 8.35 4.02
C THR A 136 28.19 9.71 3.36
N GLY A 137 28.46 10.79 4.10
CA GLY A 137 28.30 12.17 3.64
C GLY A 137 27.06 12.88 4.18
N ILE A 138 26.09 12.15 4.77
CA ILE A 138 24.90 12.75 5.39
C ILE A 138 25.09 12.88 6.91
N ILE A 139 25.17 14.12 7.40
CA ILE A 139 25.34 14.44 8.83
C ILE A 139 24.04 14.19 9.61
N LYS A 140 22.90 14.59 9.05
CA LYS A 140 21.59 14.47 9.68
C LYS A 140 20.51 14.19 8.65
N GLN A 141 19.66 13.22 8.92
CA GLN A 141 18.50 12.85 8.10
C GLN A 141 17.22 13.04 8.92
N VAL A 142 16.22 13.70 8.33
CA VAL A 142 14.91 13.90 8.96
C VAL A 142 13.85 13.27 8.07
N LYS A 143 13.16 12.26 8.59
CA LYS A 143 12.05 11.55 7.92
C LYS A 143 10.74 12.07 8.49
N VAL A 144 9.95 12.78 7.67
CA VAL A 144 8.64 13.30 8.03
C VAL A 144 7.55 12.41 7.42
N TYR A 145 6.72 11.81 8.26
CA TYR A 145 5.61 10.98 7.82
C TYR A 145 4.35 11.83 7.67
N ILE A 146 3.72 11.79 6.50
CA ILE A 146 2.50 12.54 6.20
C ILE A 146 1.42 11.53 5.80
N ALA A 147 0.35 11.46 6.57
CA ALA A 147 -0.86 10.74 6.15
C ALA A 147 -1.82 11.71 5.46
N SER A 148 -2.38 11.28 4.34
CA SER A 148 -3.42 12.00 3.61
C SER A 148 -4.55 11.04 3.27
N LYS A 149 -5.79 11.45 3.57
CA LYS A 149 -7.00 10.69 3.20
C LYS A 149 -7.47 11.16 1.83
N LYS A 150 -7.38 10.28 0.81
CA LYS A 150 -7.88 10.55 -0.54
C LYS A 150 -9.30 10.02 -0.70
N LYS A 151 -10.26 10.92 -0.92
CA LYS A 151 -11.67 10.57 -1.22
C LYS A 151 -11.81 9.98 -2.63
N LEU A 152 -12.95 9.36 -2.93
CA LEU A 152 -13.30 8.96 -4.29
C LEU A 152 -13.53 10.21 -5.15
N SER A 153 -13.01 10.20 -6.36
CA SER A 153 -13.15 11.32 -7.30
C SER A 153 -13.44 10.81 -8.73
N VAL A 154 -14.00 11.69 -9.56
CA VAL A 154 -14.21 11.41 -10.99
C VAL A 154 -12.86 11.12 -11.64
N GLY A 155 -12.77 10.03 -12.38
CA GLY A 155 -11.52 9.54 -12.96
C GLY A 155 -10.82 8.42 -12.16
N ASP A 156 -11.24 8.15 -10.91
CA ASP A 156 -10.70 7.02 -10.15
C ASP A 156 -11.12 5.69 -10.77
N LYS A 157 -10.20 4.70 -10.75
CA LYS A 157 -10.48 3.36 -11.28
C LYS A 157 -11.09 2.47 -10.20
N MET A 158 -12.20 1.83 -10.54
CA MET A 158 -12.95 0.88 -9.71
C MET A 158 -13.03 -0.47 -10.43
N SER A 159 -13.30 -1.54 -9.68
CA SER A 159 -13.52 -2.89 -10.24
C SER A 159 -14.47 -3.69 -9.39
N GLY A 160 -15.36 -4.47 -10.00
CA GLY A 160 -15.98 -5.59 -9.31
C GLY A 160 -15.02 -6.79 -9.23
N ARG A 161 -15.46 -7.85 -8.54
CA ARG A 161 -14.70 -9.11 -8.40
C ARG A 161 -14.60 -9.93 -9.69
N HIS A 162 -15.54 -9.71 -10.62
CA HIS A 162 -15.66 -10.45 -11.88
C HIS A 162 -14.91 -9.80 -13.06
N GLY A 163 -13.86 -9.02 -12.79
CA GLY A 163 -13.02 -8.39 -13.81
C GLY A 163 -13.67 -7.21 -14.55
N ASN A 164 -14.85 -6.76 -14.13
CA ASN A 164 -15.55 -5.58 -14.63
C ASN A 164 -14.88 -4.29 -14.08
N LYS A 165 -13.79 -3.89 -14.71
CA LYS A 165 -13.07 -2.65 -14.40
C LYS A 165 -13.74 -1.46 -15.07
N GLY A 166 -13.83 -0.34 -14.36
CA GLY A 166 -14.40 0.91 -14.85
C GLY A 166 -13.70 2.13 -14.26
N VAL A 167 -13.99 3.29 -14.83
CA VAL A 167 -13.57 4.59 -14.30
C VAL A 167 -14.83 5.33 -13.86
N VAL A 168 -14.80 6.00 -12.71
CA VAL A 168 -15.92 6.82 -12.24
C VAL A 168 -16.11 7.99 -13.19
N ALA A 169 -17.23 8.02 -13.92
CA ALA A 169 -17.53 9.05 -14.90
C ALA A 169 -18.15 10.31 -14.27
N ARG A 170 -19.08 10.12 -13.33
CA ARG A 170 -19.79 11.20 -12.64
C ARG A 170 -20.18 10.78 -11.23
N ILE A 171 -20.24 11.74 -10.32
CA ILE A 171 -20.82 11.59 -8.99
C ILE A 171 -22.07 12.46 -8.99
N LEU A 172 -23.23 11.83 -8.79
CA LEU A 172 -24.51 12.51 -8.77
C LEU A 172 -24.99 12.71 -7.32
N PRO A 173 -25.79 13.76 -7.06
CA PRO A 173 -26.61 13.85 -5.86
C PRO A 173 -27.58 12.67 -5.74
N GLU A 174 -28.04 12.38 -4.53
CA GLU A 174 -28.92 11.24 -4.25
C GLU A 174 -30.30 11.41 -4.90
N GLU A 175 -30.81 12.63 -4.96
CA GLU A 175 -32.08 13.01 -5.59
C GLU A 175 -32.11 12.76 -7.10
N ASP A 176 -30.95 12.75 -7.74
CA ASP A 176 -30.78 12.53 -9.18
C ASP A 176 -30.66 11.05 -9.54
N MET A 177 -30.52 10.17 -8.55
CA MET A 177 -30.31 8.73 -8.77
C MET A 177 -31.65 8.02 -9.01
N PRO A 178 -31.67 7.00 -9.88
CA PRO A 178 -32.82 6.12 -9.99
C PRO A 178 -33.18 5.50 -8.64
N PHE A 179 -34.47 5.40 -8.34
CA PHE A 179 -34.96 4.86 -7.07
C PHE A 179 -35.96 3.73 -7.26
N MET A 180 -35.99 2.84 -6.28
CA MET A 180 -36.90 1.70 -6.19
C MET A 180 -38.31 2.12 -5.72
N PRO A 181 -39.34 1.27 -5.85
CA PRO A 181 -40.71 1.63 -5.45
C PRO A 181 -40.88 1.94 -3.95
N ASP A 182 -39.94 1.51 -3.12
CA ASP A 182 -39.84 1.83 -1.69
C ASP A 182 -39.20 3.21 -1.41
N GLY A 183 -38.76 3.92 -2.45
CA GLY A 183 -38.08 5.21 -2.36
C GLY A 183 -36.56 5.10 -2.21
N THR A 184 -35.99 3.89 -2.09
CA THR A 184 -34.55 3.72 -1.89
C THR A 184 -33.79 3.99 -3.19
N PRO A 185 -32.83 4.94 -3.22
CA PRO A 185 -32.02 5.21 -4.40
C PRO A 185 -30.94 4.14 -4.61
N VAL A 186 -30.50 3.98 -5.86
CA VAL A 186 -29.37 3.09 -6.19
C VAL A 186 -28.03 3.80 -5.99
N ASP A 187 -27.00 3.08 -5.51
CA ASP A 187 -25.68 3.67 -5.26
C ASP A 187 -24.82 3.78 -6.55
N ILE A 188 -24.89 2.76 -7.42
CA ILE A 188 -24.03 2.63 -8.60
C ILE A 188 -24.86 2.13 -9.78
N VAL A 189 -24.77 2.82 -10.91
CA VAL A 189 -25.37 2.39 -12.19
C VAL A 189 -24.27 1.80 -13.08
N LEU A 190 -24.44 0.54 -13.48
CA LEU A 190 -23.50 -0.19 -14.34
C LEU A 190 -24.08 -0.40 -15.74
N ASN A 191 -23.21 -0.39 -16.76
CA ASN A 191 -23.62 -0.66 -18.14
C ASN A 191 -23.81 -2.16 -18.38
N PRO A 192 -25.01 -2.63 -18.79
CA PRO A 192 -25.28 -4.05 -19.02
C PRO A 192 -24.58 -4.64 -20.24
N LEU A 193 -24.16 -3.82 -21.22
CA LEU A 193 -23.54 -4.29 -22.47
C LEU A 193 -22.22 -5.04 -22.25
N GLY A 194 -21.54 -4.77 -21.13
CA GLY A 194 -20.29 -5.43 -20.77
C GLY A 194 -20.43 -6.90 -20.38
N VAL A 195 -21.62 -7.33 -19.94
CA VAL A 195 -21.87 -8.69 -19.46
C VAL A 195 -21.85 -9.72 -20.61
N PRO A 196 -22.66 -9.58 -21.68
CA PRO A 196 -22.66 -10.57 -22.76
C PRO A 196 -21.35 -10.58 -23.54
N SER A 197 -20.73 -9.41 -23.77
CA SER A 197 -19.48 -9.30 -24.52
C SER A 197 -18.30 -9.98 -23.82
N ARG A 198 -18.24 -9.95 -22.48
CA ARG A 198 -17.14 -10.54 -21.69
C ARG A 198 -17.48 -11.90 -21.09
N MET A 199 -18.70 -12.38 -21.27
CA MET A 199 -19.21 -13.65 -20.75
C MET A 199 -19.01 -13.84 -19.24
N ASN A 200 -18.97 -12.75 -18.46
CA ASN A 200 -18.79 -12.78 -17.00
C ASN A 200 -20.14 -12.76 -16.27
N VAL A 201 -20.95 -13.79 -16.52
CA VAL A 201 -22.32 -13.94 -15.98
C VAL A 201 -22.36 -14.02 -14.46
N GLY A 202 -21.28 -14.49 -13.82
CA GLY A 202 -21.18 -14.60 -12.36
C GLY A 202 -21.46 -13.29 -11.61
N GLN A 203 -21.23 -12.13 -12.22
CA GLN A 203 -21.56 -10.84 -11.60
C GLN A 203 -23.07 -10.64 -11.41
N VAL A 204 -23.89 -11.21 -12.31
CA VAL A 204 -25.35 -11.15 -12.22
C VAL A 204 -25.83 -12.08 -11.11
N LEU A 205 -25.26 -13.29 -11.04
CA LEU A 205 -25.55 -14.25 -9.96
C LEU A 205 -25.16 -13.69 -8.59
N GLU A 206 -24.00 -13.04 -8.48
CA GLU A 206 -23.58 -12.32 -7.28
C GLU A 206 -24.58 -11.23 -6.90
N THR A 207 -25.06 -10.46 -7.88
CA THR A 207 -26.02 -9.36 -7.66
C THR A 207 -27.35 -9.88 -7.10
N HIS A 208 -27.88 -10.97 -7.65
CA HIS A 208 -29.11 -11.60 -7.18
C HIS A 208 -28.94 -12.19 -5.78
N LEU A 209 -27.92 -13.02 -5.58
CA LEU A 209 -27.64 -13.64 -4.28
C LEU A 209 -27.37 -12.59 -3.20
N GLY A 210 -26.60 -11.55 -3.53
CA GLY A 210 -26.30 -10.44 -2.62
C GLY A 210 -27.55 -9.69 -2.18
N LEU A 211 -28.52 -9.48 -3.07
CA LEU A 211 -29.80 -8.86 -2.71
C LEU A 211 -30.63 -9.75 -1.79
N ALA A 212 -30.78 -11.04 -2.11
CA ALA A 212 -31.49 -11.99 -1.25
C ALA A 212 -30.87 -12.06 0.15
N CYS A 213 -29.54 -12.11 0.24
CA CYS A 213 -28.80 -12.10 1.48
C CYS A 213 -29.02 -10.80 2.29
N LYS A 214 -29.03 -9.64 1.64
CA LYS A 214 -29.28 -8.34 2.30
C LYS A 214 -30.67 -8.27 2.91
N VAL A 215 -31.70 -8.75 2.20
CA VAL A 215 -33.09 -8.75 2.70
C VAL A 215 -33.28 -9.76 3.83
N LEU A 216 -32.66 -10.95 3.74
CA LEU A 216 -32.78 -11.99 4.77
C LEU A 216 -31.84 -11.80 5.96
N GLY A 217 -30.92 -10.83 5.91
CA GLY A 217 -29.89 -10.65 6.95
C GLY A 217 -28.90 -11.82 7.04
N LEU A 218 -28.62 -12.48 5.91
CA LEU A 218 -27.74 -13.66 5.84
C LEU A 218 -26.38 -13.30 5.23
N HIS A 219 -25.35 -14.05 5.62
CA HIS A 219 -24.06 -14.06 4.94
C HIS A 219 -23.92 -15.33 4.11
N ALA A 220 -23.62 -15.17 2.82
CA ALA A 220 -23.34 -16.28 1.92
C ALA A 220 -21.82 -16.49 1.76
N ALA A 221 -21.40 -17.74 1.84
CA ALA A 221 -20.06 -18.17 1.47
C ALA A 221 -20.21 -19.22 0.35
N THR A 222 -19.73 -18.90 -0.84
CA THR A 222 -19.76 -19.80 -2.00
C THR A 222 -18.33 -20.24 -2.35
N PRO A 223 -17.98 -21.52 -2.17
CA PRO A 223 -16.71 -22.07 -2.65
C PRO A 223 -16.51 -21.84 -4.16
N VAL A 224 -15.25 -21.82 -4.60
CA VAL A 224 -14.89 -21.45 -5.98
C VAL A 224 -15.40 -22.46 -7.01
N PHE A 225 -15.33 -23.77 -6.69
CA PHE A 225 -15.70 -24.85 -7.61
C PHE A 225 -16.94 -25.65 -7.16
N ASP A 226 -17.42 -25.42 -5.95
CA ASP A 226 -18.64 -26.02 -5.39
C ASP A 226 -19.56 -24.89 -4.91
N GLY A 227 -19.95 -24.05 -5.87
CA GLY A 227 -20.72 -22.84 -5.63
C GLY A 227 -22.21 -23.10 -5.39
N CYS A 228 -22.93 -22.08 -4.95
CA CYS A 228 -24.38 -22.15 -4.80
C CYS A 228 -25.04 -22.35 -6.18
N PRO A 229 -25.83 -23.43 -6.37
CA PRO A 229 -26.53 -23.67 -7.63
C PRO A 229 -27.60 -22.60 -7.86
N GLU A 230 -27.91 -22.33 -9.13
CA GLU A 230 -28.85 -21.27 -9.50
C GLU A 230 -30.24 -21.46 -8.86
N ASP A 231 -30.71 -22.71 -8.78
CA ASP A 231 -31.98 -23.05 -8.13
C ASP A 231 -32.04 -22.63 -6.65
N GLU A 232 -30.92 -22.68 -5.93
CA GLU A 232 -30.87 -22.20 -4.55
C GLU A 232 -30.93 -20.68 -4.47
N ILE A 233 -30.29 -19.97 -5.40
CA ILE A 233 -30.38 -18.51 -5.48
C ILE A 233 -31.84 -18.10 -5.69
N TRP A 234 -32.55 -18.74 -6.62
CA TRP A 234 -33.97 -18.46 -6.86
C TRP A 234 -34.85 -18.83 -5.65
N LYS A 235 -34.57 -19.93 -4.94
CA LYS A 235 -35.26 -20.26 -3.67
C LYS A 235 -35.05 -19.19 -2.61
N LEU A 236 -33.83 -18.65 -2.48
CA LEU A 236 -33.50 -17.58 -1.54
C LEU A 236 -34.19 -16.27 -1.92
N MET A 237 -34.19 -15.90 -3.20
CA MET A 237 -34.90 -14.73 -3.73
C MET A 237 -36.40 -14.81 -3.40
N LYS A 238 -37.03 -15.97 -3.63
CA LYS A 238 -38.43 -16.20 -3.29
C LYS A 238 -38.69 -16.12 -1.79
N LYS A 239 -37.80 -16.68 -0.97
CA LYS A 239 -37.88 -16.58 0.50
C LYS A 239 -37.75 -15.14 0.99
N ALA A 240 -36.98 -14.31 0.29
CA ALA A 240 -36.83 -12.89 0.54
C ALA A 240 -38.02 -12.04 0.05
N GLY A 241 -39.00 -12.63 -0.62
CA GLY A 241 -40.12 -11.89 -1.22
C GLY A 241 -39.72 -11.07 -2.45
N LEU A 242 -38.60 -11.40 -3.08
CA LEU A 242 -38.11 -10.73 -4.29
C LEU A 242 -38.69 -11.38 -5.56
N PRO A 243 -38.78 -10.63 -6.67
CA PRO A 243 -39.31 -11.17 -7.93
C PRO A 243 -38.48 -12.33 -8.50
N ASP A 244 -39.18 -13.29 -9.12
CA ASP A 244 -38.61 -14.51 -9.72
C ASP A 244 -37.68 -14.23 -10.91
N ASP A 245 -37.66 -13.01 -11.45
CA ASP A 245 -36.76 -12.58 -12.54
C ASP A 245 -35.58 -11.72 -12.06
N GLY A 246 -35.49 -11.44 -10.75
CA GLY A 246 -34.43 -10.62 -10.15
C GLY A 246 -34.46 -9.14 -10.56
N LYS A 247 -35.56 -8.69 -11.19
CA LYS A 247 -35.71 -7.32 -11.68
C LYS A 247 -36.74 -6.55 -10.87
N THR A 248 -36.64 -5.23 -10.86
CA THR A 248 -37.65 -4.33 -10.28
C THR A 248 -37.95 -3.17 -11.23
N VAL A 249 -39.07 -2.50 -11.00
CA VAL A 249 -39.35 -1.22 -11.66
C VAL A 249 -38.50 -0.17 -10.96
N LEU A 250 -37.77 0.62 -11.73
CA LEU A 250 -37.09 1.81 -11.23
C LEU A 250 -37.79 3.06 -11.74
N TYR A 251 -37.69 4.13 -10.98
CA TYR A 251 -38.17 5.46 -11.34
C TYR A 251 -36.96 6.38 -11.55
N ASP A 252 -37.05 7.27 -12.54
CA ASP A 252 -36.02 8.29 -12.77
C ASP A 252 -36.08 9.34 -11.64
N GLY A 253 -34.97 9.57 -10.95
CA GLY A 253 -34.88 10.58 -9.87
C GLY A 253 -35.16 12.00 -10.35
N ARG A 254 -34.95 12.28 -11.65
CA ARG A 254 -35.13 13.63 -12.20
C ARG A 254 -36.56 13.96 -12.61
N THR A 255 -37.25 13.01 -13.22
CA THR A 255 -38.63 13.22 -13.72
C THR A 255 -39.67 12.62 -12.78
N GLY A 256 -39.32 11.57 -12.04
CA GLY A 256 -40.24 10.74 -11.26
C GLY A 256 -40.96 9.67 -12.08
N ASP A 257 -40.73 9.62 -13.40
CA ASP A 257 -41.39 8.66 -14.29
C ASP A 257 -40.75 7.26 -14.18
N PRO A 258 -41.55 6.18 -14.30
CA PRO A 258 -41.00 4.83 -14.35
C PRO A 258 -40.24 4.56 -15.65
N PHE A 259 -39.16 3.78 -15.58
CA PHE A 259 -38.49 3.28 -16.78
C PHE A 259 -39.36 2.26 -17.52
N ASP A 260 -39.25 2.23 -18.86
CA ASP A 260 -40.04 1.34 -19.73
C ASP A 260 -39.82 -0.16 -19.45
N GLN A 261 -38.61 -0.53 -19.04
CA GLN A 261 -38.23 -1.92 -18.76
C GLN A 261 -37.86 -2.09 -17.29
N ARG A 262 -38.19 -3.28 -16.75
CA ARG A 262 -37.72 -3.69 -15.42
C ARG A 262 -36.21 -3.94 -15.45
N ILE A 263 -35.51 -3.44 -14.44
CA ILE A 263 -34.05 -3.42 -14.37
C ILE A 263 -33.59 -4.35 -13.24
N VAL A 264 -32.46 -5.04 -13.46
CA VAL A 264 -31.82 -5.85 -12.42
C VAL A 264 -31.23 -4.91 -11.38
N VAL A 265 -31.66 -5.06 -10.13
CA VAL A 265 -31.14 -4.32 -8.98
C VAL A 265 -30.66 -5.36 -7.98
N GLY A 266 -29.52 -5.09 -7.34
CA GLY A 266 -29.02 -5.95 -6.27
C GLY A 266 -27.71 -5.48 -5.70
N VAL A 267 -27.03 -6.36 -4.98
CA VAL A 267 -25.83 -6.01 -4.21
C VAL A 267 -24.63 -6.73 -4.81
N MET A 268 -23.70 -5.96 -5.35
CA MET A 268 -22.43 -6.45 -5.89
C MET A 268 -21.26 -5.91 -5.07
N TYR A 269 -20.25 -6.73 -4.82
CA TYR A 269 -19.06 -6.27 -4.11
C TYR A 269 -18.13 -5.50 -5.05
N MET A 270 -17.92 -4.22 -4.73
CA MET A 270 -17.11 -3.29 -5.52
C MET A 270 -15.82 -2.89 -4.79
N LEU A 271 -14.72 -2.85 -5.54
CA LEU A 271 -13.38 -2.51 -5.06
C LEU A 271 -12.90 -1.20 -5.67
N LYS A 272 -12.25 -0.36 -4.85
CA LYS A 272 -11.48 0.79 -5.30
C LYS A 272 -10.04 0.36 -5.58
N LEU A 273 -9.55 0.60 -6.80
CA LEU A 273 -8.16 0.29 -7.15
C LEU A 273 -7.23 1.42 -6.75
N HIS A 274 -5.94 1.11 -6.56
CA HIS A 274 -4.90 2.10 -6.26
C HIS A 274 -4.60 3.05 -7.43
N HIS A 275 -5.24 2.87 -8.58
CA HIS A 275 -5.10 3.71 -9.77
C HIS A 275 -5.93 4.98 -9.63
N LEU A 276 -5.43 5.93 -8.83
CA LEU A 276 -6.09 7.20 -8.56
C LEU A 276 -5.84 8.22 -9.67
N VAL A 277 -6.83 9.07 -9.95
CA VAL A 277 -6.71 10.12 -10.96
C VAL A 277 -5.68 11.19 -10.59
N SER A 278 -5.62 11.55 -9.30
CA SER A 278 -4.69 12.56 -8.76
C SER A 278 -3.23 12.24 -9.09
N ASP A 279 -2.92 10.94 -9.16
CA ASP A 279 -1.56 10.46 -9.34
C ASP A 279 -1.18 10.44 -10.82
N LYS A 280 -2.18 10.47 -11.73
CA LYS A 280 -2.01 10.41 -13.18
C LYS A 280 -2.04 11.76 -13.88
N ILE A 281 -2.82 12.72 -13.39
CA ILE A 281 -2.87 14.06 -13.99
C ILE A 281 -1.48 14.71 -13.85
N HIS A 282 -0.95 15.20 -14.96
CA HIS A 282 0.30 15.93 -15.06
C HIS A 282 0.25 16.86 -16.26
N ALA A 283 0.70 18.10 -16.08
CA ALA A 283 0.81 19.08 -17.13
C ALA A 283 2.07 19.92 -16.89
N ARG A 284 2.68 20.37 -17.98
CA ARG A 284 3.89 21.21 -17.98
C ARG A 284 3.75 22.28 -19.05
N ALA A 285 4.21 23.49 -18.73
CA ALA A 285 4.53 24.52 -19.72
C ALA A 285 6.04 24.53 -20.00
N VAL A 286 6.85 24.88 -18.99
CA VAL A 286 8.32 24.89 -19.05
C VAL A 286 8.88 24.07 -17.87
N GLY A 287 10.04 23.45 -18.03
CA GLY A 287 10.71 22.75 -16.94
C GLY A 287 12.16 22.38 -17.27
N PRO A 288 12.81 21.52 -16.47
CA PRO A 288 14.19 21.11 -16.70
C PRO A 288 14.38 20.34 -18.02
N TYR A 289 15.57 20.53 -18.57
CA TYR A 289 16.05 19.93 -19.82
C TYR A 289 17.28 19.06 -19.55
N SER A 290 17.50 18.08 -20.43
CA SER A 290 18.71 17.25 -20.44
C SER A 290 19.94 18.08 -20.79
N LEU A 291 21.07 17.83 -20.13
CA LEU A 291 22.32 18.52 -20.44
C LEU A 291 22.88 18.14 -21.82
N VAL A 292 22.66 16.89 -22.25
CA VAL A 292 23.24 16.35 -23.49
C VAL A 292 22.44 16.80 -24.71
N THR A 293 21.15 16.45 -24.75
CA THR A 293 20.30 16.65 -25.92
C THR A 293 19.45 17.92 -25.86
N GLN A 294 19.48 18.66 -24.75
CA GLN A 294 18.63 19.84 -24.51
C GLN A 294 17.11 19.58 -24.58
N GLN A 295 16.69 18.32 -24.65
CA GLN A 295 15.29 17.90 -24.65
C GLN A 295 14.67 17.99 -23.24
N PRO A 296 13.34 18.20 -23.13
CA PRO A 296 12.64 18.15 -21.84
C PRO A 296 12.84 16.80 -21.16
N LEU A 297 13.10 16.80 -19.84
CA LEU A 297 13.20 15.55 -19.08
C LEU A 297 11.89 14.75 -19.11
N GLY A 298 11.96 13.43 -18.89
CA GLY A 298 10.79 12.55 -18.84
C GLY A 298 10.27 12.31 -17.42
N GLY A 299 8.98 12.02 -17.31
CA GLY A 299 8.36 11.54 -16.06
C GLY A 299 7.88 12.64 -15.11
N LYS A 300 6.73 12.40 -14.46
CA LYS A 300 6.04 13.34 -13.59
C LYS A 300 6.91 13.88 -12.44
N ALA A 301 7.75 13.04 -11.84
CA ALA A 301 8.59 13.40 -10.70
C ALA A 301 9.62 14.51 -11.04
N GLN A 302 10.09 14.55 -12.28
CA GLN A 302 11.04 15.56 -12.78
C GLN A 302 10.31 16.70 -13.51
N TYR A 303 9.02 16.85 -13.26
CA TYR A 303 8.09 17.69 -14.00
C TYR A 303 7.99 17.36 -15.49
N GLY A 304 8.48 16.21 -15.96
CA GLY A 304 8.83 15.93 -17.35
C GLY A 304 7.76 16.18 -18.42
N GLY A 305 8.19 16.32 -19.68
CA GLY A 305 7.31 16.42 -20.84
C GLY A 305 6.73 15.06 -21.25
N GLN A 306 5.65 15.09 -22.04
CA GLN A 306 5.12 13.89 -22.68
C GLN A 306 5.97 13.56 -23.90
N ARG A 307 6.29 12.28 -24.08
CA ARG A 307 6.99 11.82 -25.28
C ARG A 307 6.05 11.93 -26.47
N PHE A 308 6.46 12.68 -27.49
CA PHE A 308 5.87 12.64 -28.82
C PHE A 308 6.66 11.59 -29.62
N GLY A 309 6.02 10.48 -29.95
CA GLY A 309 6.67 9.33 -30.56
C GLY A 309 6.63 9.37 -32.08
N GLU A 310 7.28 8.37 -32.68
CA GLU A 310 7.37 8.21 -34.13
C GLU A 310 6.00 8.01 -34.79
N MET A 311 5.11 7.22 -34.16
CA MET A 311 3.76 7.00 -34.69
C MET A 311 2.91 8.28 -34.68
N GLU A 312 3.09 9.15 -33.69
CA GLU A 312 2.42 10.45 -33.66
C GLU A 312 2.97 11.41 -34.73
N VAL A 313 4.27 11.33 -35.04
CA VAL A 313 4.88 12.06 -36.17
C VAL A 313 4.26 11.59 -37.49
N TRP A 314 4.20 10.29 -37.76
CA TRP A 314 3.58 9.75 -38.98
C TRP A 314 2.11 10.18 -39.12
N ALA A 315 1.37 10.23 -38.01
CA ALA A 315 0.01 10.72 -38.03
C ALA A 315 -0.06 12.18 -38.49
N MET A 316 0.80 13.06 -37.96
CA MET A 316 0.87 14.47 -38.36
C MET A 316 1.29 14.65 -39.82
N GLU A 317 2.23 13.84 -40.30
CA GLU A 317 2.66 13.83 -41.70
C GLU A 317 1.53 13.40 -42.63
N ALA A 318 0.75 12.38 -42.27
CA ALA A 318 -0.40 11.92 -43.04
C ALA A 318 -1.49 13.01 -43.17
N TYR A 319 -1.64 13.87 -42.17
CA TYR A 319 -2.53 15.05 -42.25
C TYR A 319 -1.91 16.23 -43.00
N GLY A 320 -0.63 16.19 -43.35
CA GLY A 320 0.08 17.31 -43.99
C GLY A 320 0.33 18.50 -43.07
N CYS A 321 0.33 18.29 -41.74
CA CYS A 321 0.47 19.36 -40.75
C CYS A 321 1.93 19.82 -40.55
N ALA A 322 2.58 20.27 -41.62
CA ALA A 322 4.01 20.60 -41.63
C ALA A 322 4.43 21.64 -40.57
N TYR A 323 3.68 22.75 -40.43
CA TYR A 323 4.00 23.80 -39.46
C TYR A 323 3.87 23.35 -38.00
N ALA A 324 2.81 22.60 -37.68
CA ALA A 324 2.60 22.08 -36.33
C ALA A 324 3.65 21.02 -35.96
N LEU A 325 4.03 20.18 -36.93
CA LEU A 325 5.09 19.19 -36.75
C LEU A 325 6.45 19.87 -36.55
N GLN A 326 6.77 20.87 -37.36
CA GLN A 326 8.00 21.65 -37.21
C GLN A 326 8.08 22.29 -35.82
N GLU A 327 7.00 22.91 -35.34
CA GLU A 327 6.93 23.52 -34.00
C GLU A 327 7.17 22.49 -32.89
N LEU A 328 6.52 21.32 -32.96
CA LEU A 328 6.63 20.26 -31.96
C LEU A 328 8.04 19.67 -31.89
N LEU A 329 8.69 19.46 -33.03
CA LEU A 329 10.01 18.80 -33.11
C LEU A 329 11.18 19.75 -32.83
N THR A 330 11.00 21.06 -33.01
CA THR A 330 12.09 22.04 -32.86
C THR A 330 11.89 22.91 -31.61
N VAL A 331 11.10 23.97 -31.74
CA VAL A 331 10.94 25.07 -30.80
C VAL A 331 10.28 24.64 -29.48
N LYS A 332 9.45 23.59 -29.48
CA LYS A 332 8.88 22.99 -28.26
C LYS A 332 9.75 21.89 -27.63
N SER A 333 10.86 21.52 -28.27
CA SER A 333 11.74 20.42 -27.87
C SER A 333 13.14 20.92 -27.53
N ASP A 334 14.07 20.87 -28.48
CA ASP A 334 15.51 20.99 -28.29
C ASP A 334 16.17 22.13 -29.08
N ASP A 335 15.40 22.98 -29.76
CA ASP A 335 15.91 24.27 -30.25
C ASP A 335 16.01 25.27 -29.08
N VAL A 336 17.22 25.42 -28.54
CA VAL A 336 17.52 26.26 -27.37
C VAL A 336 17.23 27.74 -27.61
N ALA A 337 17.54 28.24 -28.81
CA ALA A 337 17.31 29.65 -29.16
C ALA A 337 15.85 29.88 -29.55
N GLY A 338 15.26 28.96 -30.32
CA GLY A 338 13.86 28.99 -30.72
C GLY A 338 12.89 28.97 -29.55
N ARG A 339 13.11 28.10 -28.54
CA ARG A 339 12.22 28.01 -27.37
C ARG A 339 12.14 29.30 -26.56
N THR A 340 13.26 30.02 -26.45
CA THR A 340 13.31 31.30 -25.71
C THR A 340 12.59 32.39 -26.49
N ARG A 341 12.85 32.48 -27.81
CA ARG A 341 12.19 33.43 -28.70
C ARG A 341 10.67 33.22 -28.74
N ILE A 342 10.20 31.99 -28.88
CA ILE A 342 8.75 31.74 -28.95
C ILE A 342 8.06 32.10 -27.63
N TYR A 343 8.71 31.85 -26.50
CA TYR A 343 8.17 32.21 -25.19
C TYR A 343 8.03 33.73 -25.06
N GLU A 344 9.05 34.48 -25.44
CA GLU A 344 8.97 35.95 -25.48
C GLU A 344 7.91 36.46 -26.45
N SER A 345 7.82 35.86 -27.63
CA SER A 345 6.83 36.16 -28.66
C SER A 345 5.40 35.97 -28.15
N ILE A 346 5.12 34.86 -27.46
CA ILE A 346 3.82 34.58 -26.83
C ILE A 346 3.50 35.63 -25.76
N VAL A 347 4.48 36.00 -24.92
CA VAL A 347 4.29 37.03 -23.89
C VAL A 347 4.04 38.42 -24.49
N LYS A 348 4.71 38.75 -25.60
CA LYS A 348 4.53 40.01 -26.35
C LYS A 348 3.29 40.03 -27.24
N GLY A 349 2.61 38.89 -27.41
CA GLY A 349 1.43 38.75 -28.28
C GLY A 349 1.76 38.69 -29.78
N THR A 350 3.02 38.52 -30.14
CA THR A 350 3.48 38.39 -31.54
C THR A 350 3.77 36.92 -31.83
N ASN A 351 2.86 36.23 -32.51
CA ASN A 351 3.00 34.78 -32.77
C ASN A 351 3.89 34.49 -34.00
N SER A 352 5.18 34.84 -33.94
CA SER A 352 6.17 34.45 -34.96
C SER A 352 6.85 33.13 -34.60
N LEU A 353 7.00 32.24 -35.60
CA LEU A 353 7.72 30.98 -35.47
C LEU A 353 9.00 31.05 -36.31
N GLU A 354 10.15 31.01 -35.63
CA GLU A 354 11.47 30.94 -36.26
C GLU A 354 12.20 29.70 -35.74
N ALA A 355 12.13 28.60 -36.50
CA ALA A 355 12.74 27.33 -36.13
C ALA A 355 14.22 27.26 -36.57
N GLY A 356 15.09 26.85 -35.66
CA GLY A 356 16.49 26.52 -35.93
C GLY A 356 16.71 25.02 -36.10
N VAL A 357 17.99 24.63 -36.13
CA VAL A 357 18.41 23.23 -36.15
C VAL A 357 18.32 22.64 -34.74
N PRO A 358 17.67 21.47 -34.55
CA PRO A 358 17.64 20.75 -33.27
C PRO A 358 19.03 20.43 -32.72
N GLU A 359 19.23 20.56 -31.40
CA GLU A 359 20.50 20.19 -30.77
C GLU A 359 20.78 18.68 -30.86
N SER A 360 19.74 17.84 -30.89
CA SER A 360 19.92 16.40 -31.10
C SER A 360 20.63 16.07 -32.43
N PHE A 361 20.39 16.85 -33.49
CA PHE A 361 21.10 16.70 -34.75
C PHE A 361 22.58 17.11 -34.63
N ASN A 362 22.88 18.19 -33.91
CA ASN A 362 24.26 18.61 -33.65
C ASN A 362 25.03 17.56 -32.84
N VAL A 363 24.39 16.95 -31.83
CA VAL A 363 24.96 15.85 -31.05
C VAL A 363 25.26 14.66 -31.95
N LEU A 364 24.31 14.23 -32.79
CA LEU A 364 24.51 13.14 -33.74
C LEU A 364 25.70 13.40 -34.68
N MET A 365 25.79 14.61 -35.22
CA MET A 365 26.92 15.02 -36.07
C MET A 365 28.26 14.88 -35.35
N LYS A 366 28.34 15.27 -34.08
CA LYS A 366 29.55 15.14 -33.26
C LYS A 366 29.87 13.69 -32.91
N GLU A 367 28.86 12.88 -32.64
CA GLU A 367 29.03 11.44 -32.41
C GLU A 367 29.60 10.75 -33.66
N ILE A 368 29.10 11.06 -34.86
CA ILE A 368 29.63 10.47 -36.09
C ILE A 368 31.06 10.98 -36.38
N GLN A 369 31.33 12.27 -36.18
CA GLN A 369 32.67 12.83 -36.32
C GLN A 369 33.69 12.18 -35.36
N SER A 370 33.26 11.74 -34.19
CA SER A 370 34.11 11.02 -33.22
C SER A 370 34.62 9.67 -33.75
N LEU A 371 33.94 9.09 -34.74
CA LEU A 371 34.33 7.85 -35.42
C LEU A 371 35.31 8.08 -36.59
N ALA A 372 35.91 9.27 -36.68
CA ALA A 372 36.79 9.70 -37.78
C ALA A 372 36.11 9.75 -39.15
N LEU A 373 34.79 10.01 -39.18
CA LEU A 373 34.03 10.27 -40.39
C LEU A 373 33.80 11.78 -40.59
N ASP A 374 34.21 12.34 -41.73
CA ASP A 374 33.99 13.77 -42.05
C ASP A 374 32.58 13.97 -42.63
N ILE A 375 31.67 14.50 -41.80
CA ILE A 375 30.33 14.91 -42.22
C ILE A 375 30.19 16.42 -42.02
N ARG A 376 29.68 17.11 -43.04
CA ARG A 376 29.43 18.55 -43.05
C ARG A 376 28.08 18.86 -43.67
N VAL A 377 27.39 19.86 -43.14
CA VAL A 377 26.19 20.42 -43.77
C VAL A 377 26.65 21.30 -44.92
N GLN A 378 26.29 20.95 -46.15
CA GLN A 378 26.53 21.77 -47.33
C GLN A 378 25.27 22.56 -47.66
N GLN A 379 25.41 23.86 -47.91
CA GLN A 379 24.41 24.57 -48.69
C GLN A 379 24.63 24.16 -50.14
N ARG A 380 23.55 23.78 -50.81
CA ARG A 380 23.57 23.60 -52.25
C ARG A 380 23.54 25.00 -52.84
N ASP A 381 24.61 25.39 -53.52
CA ASP A 381 24.57 26.56 -54.38
C ASP A 381 23.59 26.20 -55.51
N ASP A 382 22.42 26.83 -55.51
CA ASP A 382 21.42 26.68 -56.56
C ASP A 382 21.95 27.43 -57.80
N ASP A 383 22.49 26.69 -58.77
CA ASP A 383 22.74 27.16 -60.14
C ASP A 383 21.44 27.33 -60.94
#